data_AF-A0AB37TV23-F1
#
_entry.id   AF-A0AB37TV23-F1
#
_cell.length_a   1.000
_cell.length_b   1.000
_cell.length_c   1.000
_cell.angle_alpha   90.00
_cell.angle_beta   90.00
_cell.angle_gamma   90.00
#
_symmetry.space_group_name_H-M   'P 1'
#
loop_
_entity.id
_entity.type
_entity.pdbx_description
1 polymer ?
#
loop_
_entity_poly.entity_id
_entity_poly.type
_entity_poly.pdbx_seq_one_letter_code
_entity_poly.pdbx_strand_id
1 'polypeptide(L)'
;METILRPLTVVGGSILLTLVIGWATDLLLRKADARHPETPLWGLLRRARIPYQVMLCAALLRGSYVEAQVFPEHRATVGRVLTLLLIGSVAWLVTRIAAAVVEASYSRYAHAHAQRDPARVRRVRTQVSLIMRVVTAVVAVVAVAAMLLTFPAMRAAGASLLASAGILGIVAGVAAQSTLSNMFAGFQIAFGDMVRMGDTVVVDGEWGTVEEITLTFLAVRTWDERRITMPVSYFTSKPFENWSRGTPQMTGTVFWHLDHTAPLDLMRERLRDILRECPAWDGRDYNLTVTDTTPNTMQVRALVTAKDADDIWTVRVTVREGMIRWLADEHPYALPRVNTADAALRPSADGLHRPRRPSPDGSPRRFPEQPAKTL
;
A
#
# COMPACT_ATOMS: atom_id res chain seq x y z
N MET A 1 70.22 -7.79 -16.14
CA MET A 1 69.52 -8.38 -14.96
C MET A 1 68.30 -7.58 -14.52
N GLU A 2 68.24 -6.26 -14.75
CA GLU A 2 67.08 -5.42 -14.40
C GLU A 2 65.76 -5.79 -15.12
N THR A 3 65.85 -6.41 -16.30
CA THR A 3 64.70 -6.82 -17.13
C THR A 3 63.89 -7.98 -16.54
N ILE A 4 64.48 -8.79 -15.66
CA ILE A 4 63.83 -9.96 -15.02
C ILE A 4 63.39 -9.65 -13.59
N LEU A 5 64.13 -8.78 -12.88
CA LEU A 5 63.85 -8.41 -11.49
C LEU A 5 62.57 -7.57 -11.33
N ARG A 6 62.33 -6.59 -12.22
CA ARG A 6 61.10 -5.77 -12.21
C ARG A 6 59.79 -6.58 -12.40
N PRO A 7 59.69 -7.54 -13.34
CA PRO A 7 58.55 -8.46 -13.42
C PRO A 7 58.24 -9.16 -12.10
N LEU A 8 59.31 -9.67 -11.47
CA LEU A 8 59.23 -10.63 -10.39
C LEU A 8 58.87 -9.94 -9.07
N THR A 9 59.34 -8.71 -8.87
CA THR A 9 58.95 -7.86 -7.74
C THR A 9 57.52 -7.33 -7.88
N VAL A 10 57.08 -7.00 -9.10
CA VAL A 10 55.71 -6.50 -9.35
C VAL A 10 54.65 -7.61 -9.20
N VAL A 11 54.92 -8.79 -9.77
CA VAL A 11 54.04 -9.97 -9.62
C VAL A 11 54.05 -10.46 -8.18
N GLY A 12 55.23 -10.57 -7.56
CA GLY A 12 55.38 -10.94 -6.15
C GLY A 12 54.68 -9.95 -5.21
N GLY A 13 54.87 -8.65 -5.42
CA GLY A 13 54.23 -7.57 -4.65
C GLY A 13 52.71 -7.55 -4.79
N SER A 14 52.18 -7.79 -6.00
CA SER A 14 50.73 -7.86 -6.25
C SER A 14 50.08 -9.06 -5.53
N ILE A 15 50.73 -10.22 -5.55
CA ILE A 15 50.27 -11.42 -4.84
C ILE A 15 50.32 -11.20 -3.32
N LEU A 16 51.41 -10.63 -2.81
CA LEU A 16 51.59 -10.38 -1.38
C LEU A 16 50.59 -9.33 -0.87
N LEU A 17 50.36 -8.25 -1.62
CA LEU A 17 49.35 -7.23 -1.32
C LEU A 17 47.93 -7.83 -1.32
N THR A 18 47.63 -8.71 -2.28
CA THR A 18 46.35 -9.43 -2.34
C THR A 18 46.14 -10.31 -1.10
N LEU A 19 47.18 -11.05 -0.69
CA LEU A 19 47.12 -11.92 0.48
C LEU A 19 46.94 -11.10 1.77
N VAL A 20 47.61 -9.95 1.88
CA VAL A 20 47.48 -9.02 3.02
C VAL A 20 46.07 -8.42 3.08
N ILE A 21 45.53 -7.93 1.96
CA ILE A 21 44.15 -7.39 1.92
C ILE A 21 43.14 -8.49 2.25
N GLY A 22 43.32 -9.69 1.67
CA GLY A 22 42.45 -10.84 1.96
C GLY A 22 42.57 -11.38 3.39
N TRP A 23 43.70 -11.13 4.07
CA TRP A 23 43.89 -11.43 5.49
C TRP A 23 43.25 -10.34 6.37
N ALA A 24 43.43 -9.06 6.05
CA ALA A 24 42.79 -7.94 6.75
C ALA A 24 41.25 -8.03 6.67
N THR A 25 40.71 -8.38 5.51
CA THR A 25 39.27 -8.59 5.31
C THR A 25 38.76 -9.76 6.18
N ASP A 26 39.52 -10.86 6.28
CA ASP A 26 39.17 -11.99 7.15
C ASP A 26 39.21 -11.60 8.64
N LEU A 27 40.17 -10.77 9.04
CA LEU A 27 40.31 -10.30 10.41
C LEU A 27 39.16 -9.37 10.82
N LEU A 28 38.73 -8.49 9.91
CA LEU A 28 37.55 -7.64 10.10
C LEU A 28 36.27 -8.46 10.18
N LEU A 29 36.09 -9.45 9.28
CA LEU A 29 34.94 -10.35 9.31
C LEU A 29 34.90 -11.20 10.58
N ARG A 30 36.04 -11.68 11.09
CA ARG A 30 36.13 -12.38 12.39
C ARG A 30 35.77 -11.48 13.58
N LYS A 31 36.21 -10.22 13.55
CA LYS A 31 35.92 -9.26 14.61
C LYS A 31 34.45 -8.84 14.62
N ALA A 32 33.80 -8.81 13.45
CA ALA A 32 32.37 -8.57 13.32
C ALA A 32 31.52 -9.79 13.76
N ASP A 33 31.96 -11.00 13.40
CA ASP A 33 31.37 -12.28 13.83
C ASP A 33 31.38 -12.41 15.37
N ALA A 34 32.52 -12.10 15.99
CA ALA A 34 32.67 -12.12 17.45
C ALA A 34 31.81 -11.09 18.19
N ARG A 35 31.37 -10.01 17.52
CA ARG A 35 30.47 -9.00 18.09
C ARG A 35 28.99 -9.34 17.93
N HIS A 36 28.63 -10.20 16.96
CA HIS A 36 27.25 -10.57 16.67
C HIS A 36 27.10 -12.09 16.40
N PRO A 37 27.36 -12.95 17.41
CA PRO A 37 27.34 -14.42 17.28
C PRO A 37 25.96 -14.98 16.90
N GLU A 38 24.90 -14.21 17.13
CA GLU A 38 23.51 -14.54 16.77
C GLU A 38 23.24 -14.60 15.25
N THR A 39 24.22 -14.20 14.42
CA THR A 39 24.01 -14.05 12.97
C THR A 39 24.94 -14.93 12.11
N PRO A 40 24.41 -15.92 11.36
CA PRO A 40 25.22 -16.83 10.53
C PRO A 40 25.80 -16.16 9.25
N LEU A 41 25.51 -14.88 9.01
CA LEU A 41 25.97 -14.10 7.86
C LEU A 41 27.50 -14.06 7.75
N TRP A 42 28.18 -13.86 8.87
CA TRP A 42 29.62 -13.63 8.88
C TRP A 42 30.43 -14.90 8.52
N GLY A 43 29.94 -16.07 8.93
CA GLY A 43 30.51 -17.36 8.53
C GLY A 43 30.32 -17.66 7.03
N LEU A 44 29.18 -17.28 6.45
CA LEU A 44 28.88 -17.47 5.03
C LEU A 44 29.65 -16.48 4.14
N LEU A 45 29.77 -15.21 4.55
CA LEU A 45 30.60 -14.20 3.87
C LEU A 45 32.08 -14.60 3.83
N ARG A 46 32.56 -15.36 4.82
CA ARG A 46 33.92 -15.92 4.81
C ARG A 46 34.17 -16.87 3.63
N ARG A 47 33.13 -17.52 3.09
CA ARG A 47 33.22 -18.35 1.86
C ARG A 47 33.38 -17.51 0.58
N ALA A 48 33.09 -16.21 0.61
CA ALA A 48 33.34 -15.28 -0.50
C ALA A 48 34.80 -14.76 -0.52
N ARG A 49 35.66 -15.20 0.41
CA ARG A 49 37.06 -14.79 0.49
C ARG A 49 37.88 -15.22 -0.73
N ILE A 50 37.72 -16.46 -1.18
CA ILE A 50 38.45 -17.01 -2.33
C ILE A 50 38.16 -16.21 -3.61
N PRO A 51 36.90 -15.98 -4.02
CA PRO A 51 36.63 -15.18 -5.22
C PRO A 51 37.09 -13.73 -5.07
N TYR A 52 36.98 -13.13 -3.88
CA TYR A 52 37.45 -11.77 -3.61
C TYR A 52 38.98 -11.64 -3.77
N GLN A 53 39.74 -12.61 -3.24
CA GLN A 53 41.20 -12.65 -3.41
C GLN A 53 41.61 -12.87 -4.86
N VAL A 54 40.93 -13.73 -5.60
CA VAL A 54 41.18 -13.93 -7.03
C VAL A 54 40.90 -12.65 -7.81
N MET A 55 39.81 -11.94 -7.50
CA MET A 55 39.48 -10.64 -8.10
C MET A 55 40.54 -9.58 -7.83
N LEU A 56 40.95 -9.41 -6.57
CA LEU A 56 42.00 -8.46 -6.19
C LEU A 56 43.33 -8.80 -6.86
N CYS A 57 43.71 -10.07 -6.90
CA CYS A 57 44.93 -10.52 -7.57
C CYS A 57 44.89 -10.17 -9.06
N ALA A 58 43.80 -10.50 -9.76
CA ALA A 58 43.62 -10.22 -11.17
C ALA A 58 43.61 -8.70 -11.46
N ALA A 59 42.99 -7.90 -10.60
CA ALA A 59 42.95 -6.44 -10.73
C ALA A 59 44.33 -5.79 -10.53
N LEU A 60 45.04 -6.19 -9.48
CA LEU A 60 46.38 -5.67 -9.16
C LEU A 60 47.40 -6.09 -10.23
N LEU A 61 47.34 -7.34 -10.69
CA LEU A 61 48.17 -7.81 -11.80
C LEU A 61 47.84 -7.07 -13.10
N ARG A 62 46.57 -6.76 -13.38
CA ARG A 62 46.21 -5.98 -14.57
C ARG A 62 46.73 -4.56 -14.51
N GLY A 63 46.52 -3.87 -13.39
CA GLY A 63 46.94 -2.48 -13.19
C GLY A 63 48.46 -2.35 -13.26
N SER A 64 49.17 -3.21 -12.54
CA SER A 64 50.63 -3.22 -12.54
C SER A 64 51.24 -3.64 -13.88
N TYR A 65 50.57 -4.51 -14.66
CA TYR A 65 51.04 -4.89 -16.00
C TYR A 65 50.96 -3.74 -17.02
N VAL A 66 50.00 -2.81 -16.85
CA VAL A 66 49.91 -1.59 -17.69
C VAL A 66 51.13 -0.68 -17.46
N GLU A 67 51.63 -0.61 -16.24
CA GLU A 67 52.70 0.30 -15.82
C GLU A 67 54.10 -0.32 -15.98
N ALA A 68 54.26 -1.63 -15.73
CA ALA A 68 55.56 -2.28 -15.64
C ALA A 68 56.16 -2.77 -16.98
N GLN A 69 55.45 -2.65 -18.11
CA GLN A 69 56.00 -2.89 -19.46
C GLN A 69 56.73 -4.24 -19.68
N VAL A 70 56.36 -5.25 -18.90
CA VAL A 70 57.17 -6.43 -18.53
C VAL A 70 57.54 -7.37 -19.70
N PHE A 71 56.71 -7.47 -20.75
CA PHE A 71 57.01 -8.30 -21.94
C PHE A 71 56.39 -7.71 -23.21
N PRO A 72 57.16 -6.98 -24.06
CA PRO A 72 56.64 -6.30 -25.27
C PRO A 72 55.92 -7.22 -26.26
N GLU A 73 56.41 -8.45 -26.46
CA GLU A 73 55.92 -9.34 -27.51
C GLU A 73 54.55 -9.99 -27.21
N HIS A 74 54.16 -10.11 -25.93
CA HIS A 74 52.93 -10.81 -25.52
C HIS A 74 51.94 -9.90 -24.77
N ARG A 75 52.13 -8.57 -24.78
CA ARG A 75 51.29 -7.60 -24.01
C ARG A 75 49.80 -7.73 -24.27
N ALA A 76 49.43 -7.92 -25.53
CA ALA A 76 48.03 -7.99 -25.92
C ALA A 76 47.35 -9.27 -25.38
N THR A 77 48.05 -10.41 -25.39
CA THR A 77 47.51 -11.70 -24.94
C THR A 77 47.41 -11.75 -23.42
N VAL A 78 48.47 -11.36 -22.71
CA VAL A 78 48.49 -11.35 -21.23
C VAL A 78 47.46 -10.38 -20.68
N GLY A 79 47.35 -9.18 -21.27
CA GLY A 79 46.35 -8.19 -20.86
C GLY A 79 44.91 -8.69 -21.05
N ARG A 80 44.62 -9.40 -22.15
CA ARG A 80 43.29 -10.00 -22.39
C ARG A 80 42.99 -11.12 -21.41
N VAL A 81 43.94 -12.03 -21.16
CA VAL A 81 43.76 -13.13 -20.19
C VAL A 81 43.48 -12.58 -18.80
N LEU A 82 44.23 -11.57 -18.35
CA LEU A 82 43.99 -10.91 -17.06
C LEU A 82 42.61 -10.23 -17.00
N THR A 83 42.16 -9.59 -18.09
CA THR A 83 40.82 -9.00 -18.15
C THR A 83 39.72 -10.08 -18.12
N LEU A 84 39.89 -11.21 -18.80
CA LEU A 84 38.93 -12.33 -18.74
C LEU A 84 38.87 -12.95 -17.33
N LEU A 85 40.03 -13.14 -16.69
CA LEU A 85 40.12 -13.61 -15.31
C LEU A 85 39.44 -12.62 -14.34
N LEU A 86 39.64 -11.32 -14.55
CA LEU A 86 38.98 -10.29 -13.75
C LEU A 86 37.45 -10.38 -13.89
N ILE A 87 36.92 -10.40 -15.11
CA ILE A 87 35.47 -10.52 -15.35
C ILE A 87 34.91 -11.79 -14.71
N GLY A 88 35.57 -12.94 -14.91
CA GLY A 88 35.15 -14.21 -14.31
C GLY A 88 35.17 -14.18 -12.78
N SER A 89 36.20 -13.59 -12.18
CA SER A 89 36.32 -13.46 -10.72
C SER A 89 35.25 -12.55 -10.11
N VAL A 90 34.90 -11.44 -10.79
CA VAL A 90 33.81 -10.54 -10.38
C VAL A 90 32.47 -11.26 -10.47
N ALA A 91 32.19 -11.95 -11.58
CA ALA A 91 30.96 -12.72 -11.74
C ALA A 91 30.82 -13.82 -10.66
N TRP A 92 31.93 -14.50 -10.34
CA TRP A 92 31.97 -15.50 -9.29
C TRP A 92 31.74 -14.90 -7.91
N LEU A 93 32.37 -13.75 -7.62
CA LEU A 93 32.19 -13.02 -6.37
C LEU A 93 30.75 -12.58 -6.18
N VAL A 94 30.13 -11.95 -7.19
CA VAL A 94 28.73 -11.52 -7.15
C VAL A 94 27.79 -12.70 -6.89
N THR A 95 27.99 -13.82 -7.59
CA THR A 95 27.17 -15.03 -7.40
C THR A 95 27.31 -15.59 -5.98
N ARG A 96 28.53 -15.56 -5.41
CA ARG A 96 28.79 -16.03 -4.04
C ARG A 96 28.22 -15.10 -2.97
N ILE A 97 28.30 -13.79 -3.17
CA ILE A 97 27.68 -12.82 -2.26
C ILE A 97 26.16 -13.01 -2.26
N ALA A 98 25.54 -13.11 -3.44
CA ALA A 98 24.10 -13.39 -3.57
C ALA A 98 23.71 -14.69 -2.86
N ALA A 99 24.48 -15.77 -3.07
CA ALA A 99 24.25 -17.04 -2.40
C ALA A 99 24.36 -16.92 -0.88
N ALA A 100 25.37 -16.21 -0.37
CA ALA A 100 25.58 -16.03 1.06
C ALA A 100 24.45 -15.22 1.71
N VAL A 101 23.98 -14.15 1.07
CA VAL A 101 22.84 -13.34 1.56
C VAL A 101 21.57 -14.19 1.63
N VAL A 102 21.30 -14.96 0.58
CA VAL A 102 20.10 -15.79 0.48
C VAL A 102 20.14 -16.96 1.47
N GLU A 103 21.29 -17.65 1.59
CA GLU A 103 21.48 -18.75 2.54
C GLU A 103 21.38 -18.27 3.99
N ALA A 104 21.90 -17.08 4.28
CA ALA A 104 21.77 -16.48 5.62
C ALA A 104 20.34 -16.06 5.95
N SER A 105 19.61 -15.51 4.98
CA SER A 105 18.18 -15.21 5.14
C SER A 105 17.37 -16.48 5.36
N TYR A 106 17.68 -17.55 4.62
CA TYR A 106 17.05 -18.86 4.78
C TYR A 106 17.37 -19.49 6.14
N SER A 107 18.63 -19.49 6.57
CA SER A 107 19.02 -20.12 7.84
C SER A 107 18.35 -19.43 9.02
N ARG A 108 18.25 -18.10 9.00
CA ARG A 108 17.50 -17.33 10.02
C ARG A 108 16.02 -17.73 10.05
N TYR A 109 15.39 -17.82 8.88
CA TYR A 109 13.99 -18.23 8.78
C TYR A 109 13.76 -19.67 9.27
N ALA A 110 14.64 -20.59 8.85
CA ALA A 110 14.58 -22.00 9.20
C ALA A 110 14.81 -22.21 10.71
N HIS A 111 15.79 -21.57 11.34
CA HIS A 111 16.00 -21.70 12.79
C HIS A 111 14.82 -21.18 13.61
N ALA A 112 14.17 -20.10 13.17
CA ALA A 112 13.02 -19.52 13.87
C ALA A 112 11.71 -20.33 13.69
N HIS A 113 11.55 -21.06 12.58
CA HIS A 113 10.26 -21.68 12.21
C HIS A 113 10.31 -23.20 11.96
N ALA A 114 11.48 -23.85 12.01
CA ALA A 114 11.61 -25.28 11.72
C ALA A 114 10.81 -26.19 12.65
N GLN A 115 10.61 -25.79 13.91
CA GLN A 115 9.82 -26.55 14.88
C GLN A 115 8.30 -26.30 14.76
N ARG A 116 7.89 -25.13 14.26
CA ARG A 116 6.47 -24.74 14.16
C ARG A 116 5.82 -25.14 12.84
N ASP A 117 6.56 -25.11 11.72
CA ASP A 117 5.95 -25.31 10.39
C ASP A 117 6.94 -25.85 9.33
N PRO A 118 7.17 -27.19 9.28
CA PRO A 118 8.17 -27.79 8.38
C PRO A 118 7.79 -27.71 6.89
N ALA A 119 6.50 -27.60 6.56
CA ALA A 119 6.04 -27.46 5.17
C ALA A 119 6.41 -26.09 4.59
N ARG A 120 6.28 -25.03 5.39
CA ARG A 120 6.60 -23.65 4.99
C ARG A 120 8.10 -23.48 4.74
N VAL A 121 8.96 -24.11 5.55
CA VAL A 121 10.42 -24.12 5.34
C VAL A 121 10.81 -24.76 4.02
N ARG A 122 10.17 -25.87 3.62
CA ARG A 122 10.40 -26.52 2.31
C ARG A 122 10.02 -25.61 1.15
N ARG A 123 8.87 -24.94 1.24
CA ARG A 123 8.41 -23.99 0.21
C ARG A 123 9.41 -22.85 0.04
N VAL A 124 9.88 -22.25 1.14
CA VAL A 124 10.88 -21.17 1.09
C VAL A 124 12.18 -21.65 0.45
N ARG A 125 12.65 -22.87 0.74
CA ARG A 125 13.85 -23.44 0.11
C ARG A 125 13.71 -23.53 -1.42
N THR A 126 12.56 -23.96 -1.92
CA THR A 126 12.30 -24.02 -3.37
C THR A 126 12.30 -22.63 -4.01
N GLN A 127 11.65 -21.64 -3.38
CA GLN A 127 11.62 -20.25 -3.86
C GLN A 127 13.02 -19.63 -3.90
N VAL A 128 13.80 -19.82 -2.84
CA VAL A 128 15.19 -19.39 -2.73
C VAL A 128 16.06 -19.99 -3.84
N SER A 129 15.90 -21.29 -4.12
CA SER A 129 16.65 -21.96 -5.19
C SER A 129 16.29 -21.40 -6.57
N LEU A 130 15.02 -21.07 -6.82
CA LEU A 130 14.58 -20.48 -8.08
C LEU A 130 15.19 -19.09 -8.27
N ILE A 131 15.16 -18.25 -7.23
CA ILE A 131 15.78 -16.90 -7.25
C ILE A 131 17.26 -17.00 -7.58
N MET A 132 18.01 -17.89 -6.90
CA MET A 132 19.44 -18.07 -7.17
C MET A 132 19.74 -18.55 -8.59
N ARG A 133 18.85 -19.36 -9.18
CA ARG A 133 18.99 -19.81 -10.57
C ARG A 133 18.86 -18.64 -11.54
N VAL A 134 17.89 -17.75 -11.30
CA VAL A 134 17.69 -16.52 -12.09
C VAL A 134 18.87 -15.57 -11.93
N VAL A 135 19.31 -15.29 -10.70
CA VAL A 135 20.46 -14.42 -10.42
C VAL A 135 21.73 -14.94 -11.11
N THR A 136 22.01 -16.23 -10.99
CA THR A 136 23.18 -16.86 -11.62
C THR A 136 23.10 -16.78 -13.14
N ALA A 137 21.92 -16.99 -13.73
CA ALA A 137 21.72 -16.87 -15.18
C ALA A 137 21.97 -15.43 -15.66
N VAL A 138 21.42 -14.42 -14.98
CA VAL A 138 21.63 -13.00 -15.32
C VAL A 138 23.11 -12.63 -15.24
N VAL A 139 23.77 -12.99 -14.14
CA VAL A 139 25.21 -12.73 -13.95
C VAL A 139 26.04 -13.43 -15.03
N ALA A 140 25.71 -14.67 -15.38
CA ALA A 140 26.40 -15.41 -16.44
C ALA A 140 26.25 -14.74 -17.81
N VAL A 141 25.03 -14.32 -18.17
CA VAL A 141 24.78 -13.61 -19.45
C VAL A 141 25.59 -12.31 -19.52
N VAL A 142 25.58 -11.51 -18.45
CA VAL A 142 26.37 -10.25 -18.39
C VAL A 142 27.87 -10.54 -18.46
N ALA A 143 28.35 -11.56 -17.75
CA ALA A 143 29.75 -11.93 -17.75
C ALA A 143 30.23 -12.41 -19.13
N VAL A 144 29.46 -13.28 -19.80
CA VAL A 144 29.75 -13.75 -21.16
C VAL A 144 29.78 -12.58 -22.14
N ALA A 145 28.81 -11.67 -22.06
CA ALA A 145 28.77 -10.51 -22.94
C ALA A 145 29.97 -9.58 -22.71
N ALA A 146 30.33 -9.32 -21.45
CA ALA A 146 31.52 -8.54 -21.09
C ALA A 146 32.82 -9.21 -21.59
N MET A 147 32.91 -10.55 -21.52
CA MET A 147 34.04 -11.29 -22.09
C MET A 147 34.13 -11.15 -23.61
N LEU A 148 33.00 -11.23 -24.33
CA LEU A 148 32.96 -11.05 -25.79
C LEU A 148 33.39 -9.64 -26.22
N LEU A 149 33.04 -8.60 -25.45
CA LEU A 149 33.44 -7.21 -25.72
C LEU A 149 34.97 -6.99 -25.68
N THR A 150 35.71 -7.89 -25.02
CA THR A 150 37.18 -7.82 -25.00
C THR A 150 37.80 -8.14 -26.36
N PHE A 151 37.11 -8.89 -27.22
CA PHE A 151 37.58 -9.30 -28.54
C PHE A 151 37.01 -8.39 -29.64
N PRO A 152 37.83 -7.64 -30.40
CA PRO A 152 37.35 -6.74 -31.44
C PRO A 152 36.38 -7.38 -32.43
N ALA A 153 36.66 -8.60 -32.87
CA ALA A 153 35.81 -9.35 -33.80
C ALA A 153 34.45 -9.76 -33.22
N MET A 154 34.36 -9.94 -31.89
CA MET A 154 33.13 -10.38 -31.21
C MET A 154 32.40 -9.25 -30.48
N ARG A 155 32.91 -8.01 -30.54
CA ARG A 155 32.30 -6.85 -29.87
C ARG A 155 30.86 -6.63 -30.30
N ALA A 156 30.57 -6.75 -31.59
CA ALA A 156 29.21 -6.60 -32.11
C ALA A 156 28.26 -7.62 -31.48
N ALA A 157 28.68 -8.89 -31.37
CA ALA A 157 27.91 -9.95 -30.73
C ALA A 157 27.72 -9.73 -29.22
N GLY A 158 28.78 -9.29 -28.51
CA GLY A 158 28.68 -8.94 -27.09
C GLY A 158 27.73 -7.75 -26.84
N ALA A 159 27.81 -6.72 -27.68
CA ALA A 159 26.93 -5.56 -27.61
C ALA A 159 25.47 -5.91 -27.93
N SER A 160 25.22 -6.71 -28.97
CA SER A 160 23.86 -7.16 -29.32
C SER A 160 23.25 -8.04 -28.23
N LEU A 161 24.05 -8.87 -27.56
CA LEU A 161 23.61 -9.69 -26.44
C LEU A 161 23.22 -8.82 -25.25
N LEU A 162 24.04 -7.82 -24.88
CA LEU A 162 23.69 -6.86 -23.82
C LEU A 162 22.45 -6.04 -24.17
N ALA A 163 22.33 -5.58 -25.42
CA ALA A 163 21.16 -4.83 -25.88
C ALA A 163 19.88 -5.68 -25.77
N SER A 164 19.93 -6.94 -26.21
CA SER A 164 18.80 -7.87 -26.11
C SER A 164 18.44 -8.20 -24.66
N ALA A 165 19.45 -8.44 -23.81
CA ALA A 165 19.25 -8.64 -22.38
C ALA A 165 18.67 -7.39 -21.70
N GLY A 166 19.06 -6.19 -22.14
CA GLY A 166 18.49 -4.92 -21.68
C GLY A 166 17.00 -4.78 -22.00
N ILE A 167 16.60 -5.08 -23.24
CA ILE A 167 15.18 -5.06 -23.66
C ILE A 167 14.37 -6.08 -22.85
N LEU A 168 14.86 -7.31 -22.71
CA LEU A 168 14.21 -8.33 -21.86
C LEU A 168 14.11 -7.88 -20.40
N GLY A 169 15.14 -7.19 -19.89
CA GLY A 169 15.15 -6.61 -18.56
C GLY A 169 14.07 -5.54 -18.36
N ILE A 170 13.86 -4.67 -19.36
CA ILE A 170 12.78 -3.66 -19.33
C ILE A 170 11.41 -4.35 -19.30
N VAL A 171 11.17 -5.32 -20.18
CA VAL A 171 9.88 -6.06 -20.22
C VAL A 171 9.62 -6.77 -18.88
N ALA A 172 10.63 -7.44 -18.33
CA ALA A 172 10.52 -8.09 -17.02
C ALA A 172 10.29 -7.08 -15.89
N GLY A 173 10.92 -5.90 -15.95
CA GLY A 173 10.73 -4.81 -15.01
C GLY A 173 9.32 -4.25 -15.02
N VAL A 174 8.75 -4.01 -16.20
CA VAL A 174 7.35 -3.59 -16.37
C VAL A 174 6.39 -4.67 -15.82
N ALA A 175 6.65 -5.95 -16.10
CA ALA A 175 5.85 -7.04 -15.55
C ALA A 175 5.91 -7.12 -14.01
N ALA A 176 7.06 -6.77 -13.41
CA ALA A 176 7.26 -6.76 -11.96
C ALA A 176 6.78 -5.47 -11.27
N GLN A 177 6.35 -4.46 -12.03
CA GLN A 177 6.03 -3.11 -11.51
C GLN A 177 4.99 -3.14 -10.38
N SER A 178 3.93 -3.93 -10.51
CA SER A 178 2.87 -4.04 -9.49
C SER A 178 3.38 -4.64 -8.18
N THR A 179 4.25 -5.64 -8.26
CA THR A 179 4.86 -6.27 -7.09
C THR A 179 5.76 -5.28 -6.37
N LEU A 180 6.60 -4.55 -7.12
CA LEU A 180 7.49 -3.55 -6.54
C LEU A 180 6.70 -2.38 -5.93
N SER A 181 5.64 -1.93 -6.60
CA SER A 181 4.72 -0.91 -6.08
C SER A 181 4.07 -1.34 -4.76
N ASN A 182 3.57 -2.57 -4.67
CA ASN A 182 3.01 -3.13 -3.44
C ASN A 182 4.06 -3.18 -2.31
N MET A 183 5.31 -3.54 -2.61
CA MET A 183 6.39 -3.53 -1.61
C MET A 183 6.72 -2.12 -1.12
N PHE A 184 6.78 -1.14 -2.01
CA PHE A 184 6.99 0.27 -1.62
C PHE A 184 5.84 0.80 -0.78
N ALA A 185 4.60 0.46 -1.13
CA ALA A 185 3.44 0.78 -0.31
C ALA A 185 3.53 0.13 1.08
N GLY A 186 3.98 -1.13 1.15
CA GLY A 186 4.33 -1.84 2.38
C GLY A 186 5.27 -1.04 3.28
N PHE A 187 6.38 -0.57 2.71
CA PHE A 187 7.34 0.27 3.44
C PHE A 187 6.74 1.62 3.86
N GLN A 188 6.00 2.28 2.97
CA GLN A 188 5.35 3.55 3.28
C GLN A 188 4.35 3.41 4.44
N ILE A 189 3.59 2.32 4.53
CA ILE A 189 2.70 2.12 5.66
C ILE A 189 3.48 1.80 6.94
N ALA A 190 4.47 0.93 6.85
CA ALA A 190 5.29 0.55 8.00
C ALA A 190 6.03 1.75 8.64
N PHE A 191 6.45 2.73 7.83
CA PHE A 191 7.17 3.91 8.31
C PHE A 191 6.32 5.18 8.42
N GLY A 192 5.23 5.28 7.66
CA GLY A 192 4.45 6.51 7.47
C GLY A 192 3.27 6.66 8.44
N ASP A 193 3.07 5.71 9.36
CA ASP A 193 2.04 5.79 10.41
C ASP A 193 0.63 6.11 9.86
N MET A 194 0.33 5.70 8.63
CA MET A 194 -0.97 5.98 8.00
C MET A 194 -2.08 5.14 8.59
N VAL A 195 -1.75 3.90 8.95
CA VAL A 195 -2.63 2.95 9.61
C VAL A 195 -1.79 2.06 10.53
N ARG A 196 -2.28 1.81 11.74
CA ARG A 196 -1.62 0.99 12.75
C ARG A 196 -2.41 -0.27 13.05
N MET A 197 -1.70 -1.27 13.57
CA MET A 197 -2.33 -2.47 14.13
C MET A 197 -3.31 -2.05 15.24
N GLY A 198 -4.56 -2.49 15.14
CA GLY A 198 -5.62 -2.12 16.09
C GLY A 198 -6.41 -0.87 15.74
N ASP A 199 -6.07 -0.13 14.67
CA ASP A 199 -6.90 1.01 14.22
C ASP A 199 -8.25 0.53 13.67
N THR A 200 -9.31 1.28 13.97
CA THR A 200 -10.63 1.11 13.34
C THR A 200 -10.67 1.94 12.05
N VAL A 201 -10.86 1.25 10.93
CA VAL A 201 -10.87 1.84 9.59
C VAL A 201 -12.13 1.47 8.83
N VAL A 202 -12.54 2.36 7.92
CA VAL A 202 -13.63 2.09 6.98
C VAL A 202 -13.04 1.96 5.58
N VAL A 203 -13.31 0.83 4.95
CA VAL A 203 -12.74 0.42 3.67
C VAL A 203 -13.85 -0.15 2.81
N ASP A 204 -14.05 0.41 1.61
CA ASP A 204 -15.12 0.01 0.68
C ASP A 204 -16.52 -0.06 1.34
N GLY A 205 -16.78 0.81 2.32
CA GLY A 205 -18.04 0.90 3.07
C GLY A 205 -18.18 -0.10 4.22
N GLU A 206 -17.23 -1.01 4.39
CA GLU A 206 -17.16 -1.94 5.52
C GLU A 206 -16.24 -1.36 6.60
N TRP A 207 -16.73 -1.31 7.83
CA TRP A 207 -15.94 -0.87 8.98
C TRP A 207 -15.37 -2.09 9.72
N GLY A 208 -14.12 -1.97 10.17
CA GLY A 208 -13.45 -3.03 10.91
C GLY A 208 -12.13 -2.58 11.51
N THR A 209 -11.51 -3.48 12.25
CA THR A 209 -10.26 -3.23 12.96
C THR A 209 -9.09 -3.88 12.23
N VAL A 210 -7.97 -3.18 12.12
CA VAL A 210 -6.75 -3.70 11.48
C VAL A 210 -6.12 -4.79 12.35
N GLU A 211 -6.15 -6.02 11.86
CA GLU A 211 -5.66 -7.20 12.59
C GLU A 211 -4.22 -7.58 12.21
N GLU A 212 -3.83 -7.40 10.95
CA GLU A 212 -2.49 -7.76 10.49
C GLU A 212 -1.99 -6.80 9.41
N ILE A 213 -0.75 -6.33 9.57
CA ILE A 213 -0.04 -5.54 8.56
C ILE A 213 1.22 -6.31 8.14
N THR A 214 1.26 -6.75 6.88
CA THR A 214 2.44 -7.36 6.25
C THR A 214 2.98 -6.42 5.16
N LEU A 215 4.19 -6.67 4.66
CA LEU A 215 4.80 -5.94 3.54
C LEU A 215 3.96 -5.93 2.24
N THR A 216 3.05 -6.89 2.06
CA THR A 216 2.34 -7.09 0.79
C THR A 216 0.83 -7.02 0.92
N PHE A 217 0.28 -7.35 2.08
CA PHE A 217 -1.14 -7.26 2.37
C PHE A 217 -1.39 -6.67 3.76
N LEU A 218 -2.58 -6.13 3.94
CA LEU A 218 -3.15 -5.72 5.22
C LEU A 218 -4.50 -6.42 5.38
N ALA A 219 -4.77 -6.93 6.57
CA ALA A 219 -6.01 -7.60 6.91
C ALA A 219 -6.83 -6.78 7.92
N VAL A 220 -8.09 -6.53 7.57
CA VAL A 220 -9.07 -5.86 8.42
C VAL A 220 -10.10 -6.90 8.86
N ARG A 221 -10.38 -6.97 10.16
CA ARG A 221 -11.44 -7.81 10.72
C ARG A 221 -12.70 -6.97 10.90
N THR A 222 -13.76 -7.33 10.22
CA THR A 222 -15.06 -6.67 10.33
C THR A 222 -15.78 -7.07 11.61
N TRP A 223 -16.84 -6.33 11.94
CA TRP A 223 -17.68 -6.59 13.12
C TRP A 223 -18.37 -7.96 13.10
N ASP A 224 -18.61 -8.53 11.92
CA ASP A 224 -19.15 -9.88 11.70
C ASP A 224 -18.07 -10.97 11.65
N GLU A 225 -16.89 -10.69 12.23
CA GLU A 225 -15.72 -11.57 12.36
C GLU A 225 -15.09 -12.03 11.03
N ARG A 226 -15.53 -11.49 9.90
CA ARG A 226 -14.88 -11.77 8.60
C ARG A 226 -13.55 -11.02 8.49
N ARG A 227 -12.64 -11.62 7.74
CA ARG A 227 -11.30 -11.06 7.49
C ARG A 227 -11.16 -10.62 6.04
N ILE A 228 -11.13 -9.32 5.83
CA ILE A 228 -10.90 -8.69 4.52
C ILE A 228 -9.40 -8.51 4.33
N THR A 229 -8.82 -9.19 3.35
CA THR A 229 -7.39 -9.08 3.01
C THR A 229 -7.22 -8.26 1.75
N MET A 230 -6.41 -7.22 1.82
CA MET A 230 -6.17 -6.31 0.70
C MET A 230 -4.69 -6.09 0.46
N PRO A 231 -4.27 -5.83 -0.79
CA PRO A 231 -2.91 -5.41 -1.06
C PRO A 231 -2.63 -4.07 -0.38
N VAL A 232 -1.41 -3.89 0.13
CA VAL A 232 -1.04 -2.65 0.83
C VAL A 232 -1.18 -1.41 -0.07
N SER A 233 -0.97 -1.58 -1.38
CA SER A 233 -1.15 -0.51 -2.36
C SER A 233 -2.54 0.10 -2.36
N TYR A 234 -3.58 -0.62 -1.92
CA TYR A 234 -4.93 -0.09 -1.76
C TYR A 234 -4.92 1.16 -0.86
N PHE A 235 -4.28 1.08 0.31
CA PHE A 235 -4.26 2.14 1.31
C PHE A 235 -3.37 3.33 0.92
N THR A 236 -2.48 3.15 -0.06
CA THR A 236 -1.69 4.24 -0.63
C THR A 236 -2.34 4.88 -1.86
N SER A 237 -3.30 4.20 -2.49
CA SER A 237 -3.88 4.62 -3.78
C SER A 237 -5.34 5.07 -3.69
N LYS A 238 -6.08 4.63 -2.67
CA LYS A 238 -7.48 5.02 -2.45
C LYS A 238 -7.65 5.73 -1.11
N PRO A 239 -8.58 6.69 -1.01
CA PRO A 239 -8.95 7.26 0.28
C PRO A 239 -9.62 6.19 1.15
N PHE A 240 -9.36 6.26 2.45
CA PHE A 240 -9.99 5.45 3.48
C PHE A 240 -10.19 6.32 4.72
N GLU A 241 -11.14 5.95 5.57
CA GLU A 241 -11.35 6.63 6.84
C GLU A 241 -10.62 5.87 7.95
N ASN A 242 -9.93 6.61 8.81
CA ASN A 242 -9.33 6.06 10.02
C ASN A 242 -9.98 6.75 11.22
N TRP A 243 -10.82 6.02 11.95
CA TRP A 243 -11.58 6.54 13.09
C TRP A 243 -10.76 6.53 14.39
N SER A 244 -9.58 5.90 14.40
CA SER A 244 -8.70 5.85 15.57
C SER A 244 -7.58 6.89 15.55
N ARG A 245 -7.32 7.52 14.40
CA ARG A 245 -6.20 8.44 14.22
C ARG A 245 -6.54 9.86 14.68
N GLY A 246 -5.66 10.44 15.49
CA GLY A 246 -5.84 11.77 16.08
C GLY A 246 -6.60 11.68 17.39
N THR A 247 -7.92 11.74 17.31
CA THR A 247 -8.80 11.58 18.48
C THR A 247 -9.91 10.60 18.12
N PRO A 248 -10.13 9.52 18.89
CA PRO A 248 -11.18 8.54 18.59
C PRO A 248 -12.59 9.11 18.73
N GLN A 249 -12.71 10.31 19.28
CA GLN A 249 -13.95 11.05 19.45
C GLN A 249 -14.73 11.18 18.15
N MET A 250 -15.97 10.71 18.16
CA MET A 250 -16.86 10.76 17.00
C MET A 250 -18.10 11.59 17.28
N THR A 251 -18.70 12.08 16.20
CA THR A 251 -20.00 12.74 16.21
C THR A 251 -20.95 11.92 15.33
N GLY A 252 -22.03 11.45 15.94
CA GLY A 252 -23.05 10.64 15.30
C GLY A 252 -24.31 11.45 15.03
N THR A 253 -25.08 10.99 14.04
CA THR A 253 -26.39 11.54 13.72
C THR A 253 -27.47 10.46 13.77
N VAL A 254 -28.64 10.84 14.27
CA VAL A 254 -29.86 10.04 14.26
C VAL A 254 -30.95 10.86 13.58
N PHE A 255 -31.64 10.26 12.63
CA PHE A 255 -32.71 10.91 11.88
C PHE A 255 -34.04 10.27 12.19
N TRP A 256 -35.07 11.10 12.35
CA TRP A 256 -36.47 10.69 12.39
C TRP A 256 -37.25 11.47 11.34
N HIS A 257 -38.20 10.81 10.68
CA HIS A 257 -39.17 11.46 9.81
C HIS A 257 -40.50 11.49 10.56
N LEU A 258 -40.93 12.70 10.93
CA LEU A 258 -42.06 12.93 11.83
C LEU A 258 -43.10 13.81 11.16
N ASP A 259 -44.32 13.80 11.66
CA ASP A 259 -45.37 14.73 11.25
C ASP A 259 -44.96 16.18 11.58
N HIS A 260 -45.45 17.16 10.81
CA HIS A 260 -45.16 18.58 11.03
C HIS A 260 -45.65 19.13 12.37
N THR A 261 -46.53 18.39 13.05
CA THR A 261 -47.04 18.72 14.39
C THR A 261 -46.17 18.19 15.53
N ALA A 262 -45.05 17.53 15.25
CA ALA A 262 -44.18 16.95 16.27
C ALA A 262 -43.71 17.99 17.32
N PRO A 263 -43.77 17.69 18.63
CA PRO A 263 -43.43 18.64 19.69
C PRO A 263 -41.91 18.78 19.87
N LEU A 264 -41.28 19.60 19.02
CA LEU A 264 -39.82 19.75 18.95
C LEU A 264 -39.16 20.17 20.27
N ASP A 265 -39.78 21.05 21.05
CA ASP A 265 -39.21 21.52 22.31
C ASP A 265 -39.15 20.38 23.34
N LEU A 266 -40.24 19.60 23.46
CA LEU A 266 -40.27 18.40 24.30
C LEU A 266 -39.29 17.34 23.81
N MET A 267 -39.13 17.17 22.48
CA MET A 267 -38.12 16.26 21.94
C MET A 267 -36.69 16.65 22.34
N ARG A 268 -36.37 17.96 22.40
CA ARG A 268 -35.04 18.42 22.85
C ARG A 268 -34.80 18.08 24.31
N GLU A 269 -35.81 18.29 25.16
CA GLU A 269 -35.74 17.93 26.57
C GLU A 269 -35.60 16.41 26.74
N ARG A 270 -36.41 15.64 26.03
CA ARG A 270 -36.36 14.18 26.08
C ARG A 270 -35.03 13.62 25.59
N LEU A 271 -34.45 14.18 24.51
CA LEU A 271 -33.13 13.78 24.03
C LEU A 271 -32.07 13.97 25.12
N ARG A 272 -32.10 15.10 25.82
CA ARG A 272 -31.17 15.39 26.94
C ARG A 272 -31.31 14.34 28.05
N ASP A 273 -32.53 13.95 28.39
CA ASP A 273 -32.78 12.96 29.45
C ASP A 273 -32.29 11.57 29.05
N ILE A 274 -32.58 11.13 27.82
CA ILE A 274 -32.07 9.86 27.28
C ILE A 274 -30.53 9.84 27.30
N LEU A 275 -29.88 10.94 26.93
CA LEU A 275 -28.42 11.03 26.93
C LEU A 275 -27.83 10.99 28.33
N ARG A 276 -28.47 11.63 29.32
CA ARG A 276 -28.04 11.59 30.73
C ARG A 276 -28.07 10.18 31.32
N GLU A 277 -29.01 9.37 30.87
CA GLU A 277 -29.15 7.97 31.28
C GLU A 277 -28.23 7.01 30.49
N CYS A 278 -27.62 7.47 29.40
CA CYS A 278 -26.80 6.64 28.52
C CYS A 278 -25.31 6.67 28.93
N PRO A 279 -24.74 5.58 29.49
CA PRO A 279 -23.35 5.57 29.95
C PRO A 279 -22.31 5.72 28.83
N ALA A 280 -22.69 5.41 27.59
CA ALA A 280 -21.83 5.52 26.40
C ALA A 280 -21.73 6.96 25.86
N TRP A 281 -22.52 7.91 26.39
CA TRP A 281 -22.44 9.31 25.97
C TRP A 281 -21.30 10.03 26.70
N ASP A 282 -20.47 10.76 25.96
CA ASP A 282 -19.26 11.40 26.49
C ASP A 282 -19.47 12.82 27.04
N GLY A 283 -20.70 13.35 26.95
CA GLY A 283 -21.06 14.65 27.49
C GLY A 283 -20.55 15.86 26.71
N ARG A 284 -19.88 15.69 25.55
CA ARG A 284 -19.25 16.81 24.83
C ARG A 284 -20.27 17.75 24.18
N ASP A 285 -21.16 17.21 23.35
CA ASP A 285 -22.16 18.01 22.66
C ASP A 285 -23.39 17.18 22.24
N TYR A 286 -24.53 17.85 22.15
CA TYR A 286 -25.73 17.30 21.53
C TYR A 286 -26.64 18.42 21.01
N ASN A 287 -27.39 18.12 19.95
CA ASN A 287 -28.34 19.05 19.37
C ASN A 287 -29.50 18.28 18.72
N LEU A 288 -30.70 18.85 18.71
CA LEU A 288 -31.82 18.39 17.89
C LEU A 288 -32.36 19.53 17.03
N THR A 289 -32.29 19.35 15.71
CA THR A 289 -32.67 20.34 14.69
C THR A 289 -33.49 19.69 13.58
N VAL A 290 -34.40 20.44 12.95
CA VAL A 290 -35.08 20.03 11.72
C VAL A 290 -34.15 20.26 10.53
N THR A 291 -33.79 19.21 9.81
CA THR A 291 -32.83 19.30 8.69
C THR A 291 -33.48 19.41 7.33
N ASP A 292 -34.70 18.90 7.18
CA ASP A 292 -35.43 18.93 5.92
C ASP A 292 -36.94 18.87 6.15
N THR A 293 -37.72 19.23 5.15
CA THR A 293 -39.19 19.14 5.15
C THR A 293 -39.70 18.65 3.80
N THR A 294 -40.57 17.65 3.86
CA THR A 294 -41.30 17.08 2.72
C THR A 294 -42.78 17.46 2.82
N PRO A 295 -43.60 17.23 1.78
CA PRO A 295 -45.03 17.53 1.85
C PRO A 295 -45.78 16.83 2.98
N ASN A 296 -45.30 15.66 3.43
CA ASN A 296 -46.00 14.82 4.41
C ASN A 296 -45.27 14.66 5.75
N THR A 297 -43.96 14.93 5.80
CA THR A 297 -43.15 14.77 7.02
C THR A 297 -42.06 15.83 7.10
N MET A 298 -41.58 16.11 8.30
CA MET A 298 -40.35 16.83 8.57
C MET A 298 -39.25 15.88 9.05
N GLN A 299 -38.02 16.10 8.60
CA GLN A 299 -36.86 15.35 9.02
C GLN A 299 -36.22 16.03 10.22
N VAL A 300 -36.22 15.35 11.35
CA VAL A 300 -35.57 15.78 12.59
C VAL A 300 -34.25 15.02 12.76
N ARG A 301 -33.16 15.74 12.97
CA ARG A 301 -31.84 15.20 13.22
C ARG A 301 -31.38 15.50 14.64
N ALA A 302 -31.06 14.44 15.39
CA ALA A 302 -30.20 14.56 16.56
C ALA A 302 -28.73 14.42 16.16
N LEU A 303 -27.89 15.31 16.68
CA LEU A 303 -26.43 15.22 16.71
C LEU A 303 -26.02 14.86 18.13
N VAL A 304 -25.13 13.88 18.27
CA VAL A 304 -24.63 13.38 19.54
C VAL A 304 -23.14 13.04 19.43
N THR A 305 -22.38 13.24 20.49
CA THR A 305 -20.94 12.92 20.55
C THR A 305 -20.69 11.63 21.33
N ALA A 306 -19.60 10.93 21.05
CA ALA A 306 -19.13 9.82 21.88
C ALA A 306 -17.60 9.66 21.81
N LYS A 307 -17.03 8.87 22.74
CA LYS A 307 -15.58 8.75 22.92
C LYS A 307 -14.88 7.98 21.79
N ASP A 308 -15.59 7.04 21.16
CA ASP A 308 -15.11 6.15 20.11
C ASP A 308 -16.27 5.65 19.21
N ALA A 309 -15.92 4.81 18.24
CA ALA A 309 -16.83 4.23 17.24
C ALA A 309 -17.90 3.29 17.84
N ASP A 310 -17.56 2.56 18.89
CA ASP A 310 -18.45 1.58 19.52
C ASP A 310 -19.48 2.30 20.40
N ASP A 311 -19.00 3.28 21.18
CA ASP A 311 -19.87 4.12 21.99
C ASP A 311 -20.80 4.97 21.11
N ILE A 312 -20.32 5.55 20.00
CA ILE A 312 -21.20 6.36 19.14
C ILE A 312 -22.31 5.52 18.51
N TRP A 313 -22.02 4.26 18.16
CA TRP A 313 -23.03 3.32 17.70
C TRP A 313 -24.08 3.09 18.79
N THR A 314 -23.63 2.78 20.01
CA THR A 314 -24.48 2.54 21.17
C THR A 314 -25.38 3.74 21.47
N VAL A 315 -24.82 4.95 21.53
CA VAL A 315 -25.59 6.19 21.77
C VAL A 315 -26.64 6.39 20.67
N ARG A 316 -26.30 6.19 19.40
CA ARG A 316 -27.26 6.33 18.28
C ARG A 316 -28.42 5.34 18.38
N VAL A 317 -28.15 4.11 18.80
CA VAL A 317 -29.20 3.09 19.02
C VAL A 317 -30.09 3.49 20.20
N THR A 318 -29.50 3.79 21.36
CA THR A 318 -30.24 4.20 22.56
C THR A 318 -31.13 5.42 22.31
N VAL A 319 -30.58 6.44 21.64
CA VAL A 319 -31.33 7.65 21.28
C VAL A 319 -32.48 7.32 20.31
N ARG A 320 -32.24 6.49 19.29
CA ARG A 320 -33.26 6.12 18.31
C ARG A 320 -34.42 5.38 18.96
N GLU A 321 -34.12 4.36 19.76
CA GLU A 321 -35.12 3.54 20.44
C GLU A 321 -35.87 4.32 21.51
N GLY A 322 -35.14 5.07 22.35
CA GLY A 322 -35.73 5.87 23.43
C GLY A 322 -36.66 6.95 22.91
N MET A 323 -36.27 7.65 21.84
CA MET A 323 -37.10 8.70 21.24
C MET A 323 -38.34 8.12 20.57
N ILE A 324 -38.20 7.03 19.80
CA ILE A 324 -39.35 6.39 19.14
C ILE A 324 -40.34 5.86 20.17
N ARG A 325 -39.86 5.20 21.23
CA ARG A 325 -40.72 4.68 22.31
C ARG A 325 -41.51 5.81 22.98
N TRP A 326 -40.82 6.88 23.38
CA TRP A 326 -41.46 8.03 24.00
C TRP A 326 -42.47 8.73 23.07
N LEU A 327 -42.13 8.92 21.79
CA LEU A 327 -43.07 9.47 20.81
C LEU A 327 -44.29 8.57 20.62
N ALA A 328 -44.12 7.25 20.61
CA ALA A 328 -45.24 6.32 20.47
C ALA A 328 -46.18 6.34 21.69
N ASP A 329 -45.61 6.43 22.90
CA ASP A 329 -46.36 6.35 24.15
C ASP A 329 -47.07 7.67 24.50
N GLU A 330 -46.40 8.82 24.31
CA GLU A 330 -46.89 10.14 24.77
C GLU A 330 -47.37 11.05 23.63
N HIS A 331 -46.79 10.91 22.43
CA HIS A 331 -47.05 11.80 21.29
C HIS A 331 -47.33 11.05 19.96
N PRO A 332 -48.28 10.10 19.91
CA PRO A 332 -48.49 9.26 18.72
C PRO A 332 -48.91 10.05 17.47
N TYR A 333 -49.36 11.30 17.63
CA TYR A 333 -49.65 12.21 16.53
C TYR A 333 -48.40 12.70 15.78
N ALA A 334 -47.23 12.67 16.42
CA ALA A 334 -45.96 13.08 15.82
C ALA A 334 -45.36 12.02 14.88
N LEU A 335 -45.85 10.77 14.93
CA LEU A 335 -45.39 9.71 14.05
C LEU A 335 -45.89 9.93 12.62
N PRO A 336 -45.09 9.57 11.60
CA PRO A 336 -45.42 9.86 10.21
C PRO A 336 -46.70 9.16 9.78
N ARG A 337 -47.59 9.91 9.12
CA ARG A 337 -48.85 9.41 8.58
C ARG A 337 -48.82 9.46 7.06
N VAL A 338 -49.37 8.43 6.42
CA VAL A 338 -49.64 8.49 4.98
C VAL A 338 -50.91 9.31 4.80
N ASN A 339 -50.78 10.51 4.26
CA ASN A 339 -51.94 11.34 3.95
C ASN A 339 -52.69 10.72 2.76
N THR A 340 -53.84 10.11 3.04
CA THR A 340 -54.74 9.54 2.02
C THR A 340 -55.86 10.51 1.63
N ALA A 341 -55.77 11.79 2.00
CA ALA A 341 -56.81 12.75 1.68
C ALA A 341 -56.92 12.94 0.15
N ASP A 342 -58.16 12.90 -0.34
CA ASP A 342 -58.44 13.21 -1.74
C ASP A 342 -58.03 14.66 -2.03
N ALA A 343 -57.39 14.88 -3.17
CA ALA A 343 -57.02 16.21 -3.62
C ALA A 343 -58.28 17.08 -3.69
N ALA A 344 -58.25 18.25 -3.05
CA ALA A 344 -59.36 19.19 -3.10
C ALA A 344 -59.69 19.49 -4.57
N LEU A 345 -60.93 19.19 -4.96
CA LEU A 345 -61.42 19.47 -6.31
C LEU A 345 -61.28 20.97 -6.59
N ARG A 346 -60.79 21.31 -7.79
CA ARG A 346 -60.70 22.71 -8.21
C ARG A 346 -62.07 23.38 -8.05
N PRO A 347 -62.15 24.60 -7.50
CA PRO A 347 -63.42 25.33 -7.42
C PRO A 347 -64.06 25.39 -8.81
N SER A 348 -65.31 24.95 -8.93
CA SER A 348 -66.10 25.06 -10.15
C SER A 348 -66.17 26.54 -10.56
N ALA A 349 -65.98 26.83 -11.84
CA ALA A 349 -65.97 28.20 -12.38
C ALA A 349 -67.29 28.98 -12.20
N ASP A 350 -68.34 28.36 -11.65
CA ASP A 350 -69.66 28.96 -11.43
C ASP A 350 -69.67 30.06 -10.36
N GLY A 351 -68.65 30.15 -9.50
CA GLY A 351 -68.51 31.22 -8.51
C GLY A 351 -67.94 32.55 -9.04
N LEU A 352 -67.49 32.60 -10.30
CA LEU A 352 -66.85 33.79 -10.90
C LEU A 352 -67.78 34.62 -11.79
N HIS A 353 -69.10 34.40 -11.73
CA HIS A 353 -70.07 35.34 -12.31
C HIS A 353 -70.10 36.67 -11.52
N ARG A 354 -69.07 37.50 -11.74
CA ARG A 354 -69.18 38.95 -11.55
C ARG A 354 -70.36 39.44 -12.40
N PRO A 355 -71.24 40.33 -11.89
CA PRO A 355 -72.23 40.99 -12.74
C PRO A 355 -71.47 41.70 -13.87
N ARG A 356 -71.73 41.30 -15.12
CA ARG A 356 -71.21 42.02 -16.29
C ARG A 356 -71.71 43.47 -16.19
N ARG A 357 -70.79 44.41 -15.96
CA ARG A 357 -71.09 45.83 -16.18
C ARG A 357 -71.50 45.99 -17.65
N PRO A 358 -72.60 46.70 -17.98
CA PRO A 358 -72.92 47.00 -19.37
C PRO A 358 -71.76 47.79 -19.98
N SER A 359 -71.30 47.36 -21.15
CA SER A 359 -70.34 48.14 -21.95
C SER A 359 -71.04 49.43 -22.42
N PRO A 360 -70.41 50.62 -22.39
CA PRO A 360 -71.08 51.89 -22.72
C PRO A 360 -71.48 52.05 -24.19
N ASP A 361 -71.18 51.08 -25.04
CA ASP A 361 -71.36 51.17 -26.47
C ASP A 361 -71.93 49.83 -26.97
N GLY A 362 -73.19 49.85 -27.39
CA GLY A 362 -74.08 48.69 -27.59
C GLY A 362 -73.76 47.83 -28.81
N SER A 363 -72.50 47.47 -29.04
CA SER A 363 -72.09 46.60 -30.15
C SER A 363 -71.55 45.25 -29.64
N PRO A 364 -72.11 44.11 -30.11
CA PRO A 364 -71.58 42.79 -29.76
C PRO A 364 -70.25 42.52 -30.48
N ARG A 365 -69.16 42.37 -29.71
CA ARG A 365 -67.85 41.94 -30.23
C ARG A 365 -67.94 40.47 -30.69
N ARG A 366 -67.82 40.22 -31.99
CA ARG A 366 -67.55 38.88 -32.54
C ARG A 366 -66.13 38.45 -32.18
N PHE A 367 -65.97 37.31 -31.53
CA PHE A 367 -64.68 36.64 -31.35
C PHE A 367 -64.37 35.77 -32.58
N PRO A 368 -63.11 35.71 -33.05
CA PRO A 368 -62.70 34.77 -34.11
C PRO A 368 -62.58 33.35 -33.56
N GLU A 369 -63.12 32.37 -34.28
CA GLU A 369 -62.89 30.94 -34.04
C GLU A 369 -61.40 30.60 -34.23
N GLN A 370 -60.78 29.96 -33.24
CA GLN A 370 -59.46 29.35 -33.38
C GLN A 370 -59.62 27.85 -33.68
N PRO A 371 -58.86 27.31 -34.66
CA PRO A 371 -59.05 25.95 -35.15
C PRO A 371 -58.44 24.90 -34.21
N ALA A 372 -59.13 23.77 -34.12
CA ALA A 372 -58.68 22.56 -33.43
C ALA A 372 -57.36 22.06 -34.02
N LYS A 373 -56.36 21.83 -33.16
CA LYS A 373 -55.18 21.02 -33.52
C LYS A 373 -55.32 19.63 -32.90
N THR A 374 -55.28 18.67 -33.80
CA THR A 374 -55.36 17.22 -33.65
C THR A 374 -53.98 16.65 -33.31
N LEU A 375 -53.99 15.67 -32.38
CA LEU A 375 -52.97 14.67 -32.00
C LEU A 375 -51.67 15.15 -31.36
#